data_AF-A0AB39ZYW9-F1
#
_entry.id   AF-A0AB39ZYW9-F1
#
_cell.length_a   1.000
_cell.length_b   1.000
_cell.length_c   1.000
_cell.angle_alpha   90.00
_cell.angle_beta   90.00
_cell.angle_gamma   90.00
#
_symmetry.space_group_name_H-M   'P 1'
#
loop_
_entity.id
_entity.type
_entity.pdbx_description
1 polymer ?
#
loop_
_entity_poly.entity_id
_entity_poly.type
_entity_poly.pdbx_seq_one_letter_code
_entity_poly.pdbx_strand_id
1 'polypeptide(L)'
;MPAQKPPEFKFPMHDLHLKQSIGNLKMACTLALIAPLLLYTLHNNPRKRKYRTFYSKYDPLDAFDRMMSGGYLSSCPPGSGPKKDDKKDKKKK
;
A
#
# COMPACT_ATOMS: atom_id res chain seq x y z
N MET A 1 73.31 -7.17 18.34
CA MET A 1 72.76 -7.06 16.97
C MET A 1 71.71 -5.95 16.98
N PRO A 2 71.71 -5.01 16.02
CA PRO A 2 70.70 -3.96 16.00
C PRO A 2 69.31 -4.59 15.75
N ALA A 3 68.36 -4.29 16.65
CA ALA A 3 66.98 -4.76 16.56
C ALA A 3 66.31 -4.14 15.31
N GLN A 4 65.94 -4.98 14.35
CA GLN A 4 65.20 -4.54 13.17
C GLN A 4 63.81 -4.06 13.59
N LYS A 5 63.47 -2.81 13.23
CA LYS A 5 62.13 -2.26 13.48
C LYS A 5 61.08 -3.05 12.68
N PRO A 6 59.92 -3.36 13.26
CA PRO A 6 58.85 -4.03 12.52
C PRO A 6 58.40 -3.17 11.33
N PRO A 7 58.02 -3.79 10.21
CA PRO A 7 57.59 -3.07 9.01
C PRO A 7 56.34 -2.20 9.30
N GLU A 8 56.42 -0.91 8.98
CA GLU A 8 55.27 -0.01 9.05
C GLU A 8 54.31 -0.30 7.89
N PHE A 9 53.25 -1.07 8.16
CA PHE A 9 52.19 -1.33 7.19
C PHE A 9 51.21 -0.16 7.12
N LYS A 10 51.00 0.41 5.92
CA LYS A 10 50.07 1.53 5.66
C LYS A 10 48.59 1.14 5.67
N PHE A 11 48.26 -0.15 5.57
CA PHE A 11 46.89 -0.63 5.43
C PHE A 11 46.46 -1.48 6.62
N PRO A 12 45.21 -1.35 7.09
CA PRO A 12 44.71 -2.17 8.18
C PRO A 12 44.66 -3.64 7.76
N MET A 13 45.51 -4.49 8.33
CA MET A 13 45.60 -5.92 7.96
C MET A 13 44.75 -6.86 8.84
N HIS A 14 44.19 -6.35 9.95
CA HIS A 14 43.35 -7.13 10.87
C HIS A 14 41.87 -6.71 10.81
N ASP A 15 40.97 -7.68 11.05
CA ASP A 15 39.52 -7.51 11.18
C ASP A 15 38.77 -6.90 9.98
N LEU A 16 39.39 -6.85 8.80
CA LEU A 16 38.75 -6.37 7.57
C LEU A 16 37.44 -7.14 7.27
N HIS A 17 37.50 -8.47 7.30
CA HIS A 17 36.32 -9.31 7.09
C HIS A 17 35.26 -9.16 8.17
N LEU A 18 35.67 -8.97 9.43
CA LEU A 18 34.75 -8.77 10.54
C LEU A 18 33.99 -7.43 10.38
N LYS A 19 34.72 -6.35 10.08
CA LYS A 19 34.13 -5.01 9.83
C LYS A 19 33.16 -5.03 8.65
N GLN A 20 33.53 -5.71 7.56
CA GLN A 20 32.67 -5.86 6.40
C GLN A 20 31.41 -6.66 6.73
N SER A 21 31.54 -7.78 7.44
CA SER A 21 30.40 -8.62 7.86
C SER A 21 29.43 -7.87 8.77
N ILE A 22 29.94 -7.11 9.75
CA ILE A 22 29.12 -6.29 10.64
C ILE A 22 28.42 -5.16 9.85
N GLY A 23 29.11 -4.53 8.88
CA GLY A 23 28.50 -3.55 8.00
C GLY A 23 27.34 -4.11 7.19
N ASN A 24 27.55 -5.29 6.59
CA ASN A 24 26.52 -5.99 5.83
C ASN A 24 25.34 -6.40 6.71
N LEU A 25 25.60 -6.90 7.93
CA LEU A 25 24.55 -7.27 8.87
C LEU A 25 23.69 -6.06 9.26
N LYS A 26 24.32 -4.92 9.55
CA LYS A 26 23.61 -3.67 9.85
C LYS A 26 22.71 -3.26 8.68
N MET A 27 23.23 -3.29 7.46
CA MET A 27 22.46 -2.98 6.26
C MET A 27 21.32 -3.96 6.00
N ALA A 28 21.54 -5.25 6.23
CA ALA A 28 20.49 -6.27 6.09
C ALA A 28 19.35 -6.02 7.07
N CYS A 29 19.67 -5.74 8.34
CA CYS A 29 18.66 -5.43 9.36
C CYS A 29 17.87 -4.15 9.05
N THR A 30 18.53 -3.09 8.57
CA THR A 30 17.82 -1.85 8.21
C THR A 30 16.89 -2.07 7.01
N LEU A 31 17.35 -2.77 5.97
CA LEU A 31 16.52 -3.11 4.81
C LEU A 31 15.35 -4.03 5.18
N ALA A 32 15.58 -5.00 6.07
CA ALA A 32 14.54 -5.91 6.56
C ALA A 32 13.43 -5.18 7.33
N LEU A 33 13.73 -4.08 8.01
CA LEU A 33 12.72 -3.24 8.67
C LEU A 33 12.03 -2.27 7.70
N ILE A 34 12.76 -1.72 6.73
CA ILE A 34 12.21 -0.77 5.76
C ILE A 34 11.24 -1.44 4.78
N ALA A 35 11.58 -2.62 4.26
CA ALA A 35 10.77 -3.33 3.28
C ALA A 35 9.30 -3.56 3.71
N PRO A 36 9.00 -4.13 4.89
CA PRO A 36 7.61 -4.31 5.33
C PRO A 36 6.90 -2.97 5.61
N LEU A 37 7.65 -1.94 6.03
CA LEU A 37 7.11 -0.61 6.27
C LEU A 37 6.65 0.04 4.95
N LEU A 38 7.45 -0.08 3.90
CA LEU A 38 7.09 0.33 2.54
C LEU A 38 5.89 -0.47 2.02
N LEU A 39 5.88 -1.79 2.19
CA LEU A 39 4.74 -2.62 1.77
C LEU A 39 3.45 -2.20 2.48
N TYR A 40 3.52 -1.95 3.79
CA TYR A 40 2.36 -1.52 4.55
C TYR A 40 1.83 -0.15 4.09
N THR A 41 2.72 0.83 3.94
CA THR A 41 2.35 2.21 3.62
C THR A 41 1.93 2.40 2.17
N LEU A 42 2.57 1.72 1.22
CA LEU A 42 2.34 1.89 -0.21
C LEU A 42 1.33 0.89 -0.80
N HIS A 43 1.16 -0.29 -0.20
CA HIS A 43 0.24 -1.30 -0.73
C HIS A 43 -0.99 -1.50 0.17
N ASN A 44 -0.78 -1.83 1.44
CA ASN A 44 -1.88 -2.20 2.33
C ASN A 44 -2.75 -1.00 2.71
N ASN A 45 -2.13 0.12 3.08
CA ASN A 45 -2.86 1.29 3.54
C ASN A 45 -3.71 1.94 2.43
N PRO A 46 -3.22 2.12 1.18
CA PRO A 46 -4.03 2.65 0.10
C PRO A 46 -5.20 1.74 -0.26
N ARG A 47 -5.02 0.41 -0.22
CA ARG A 47 -6.13 -0.54 -0.40
C ARG A 47 -7.21 -0.33 0.65
N LYS A 48 -6.87 -0.34 1.93
CA LYS A 48 -7.83 -0.10 3.03
C LYS A 48 -8.53 1.26 2.89
N ARG A 49 -7.78 2.30 2.53
CA ARG A 49 -8.33 3.65 2.30
C ARG A 49 -9.33 3.66 1.14
N LYS A 50 -9.02 3.01 0.01
CA LYS A 50 -9.95 2.92 -1.14
C LYS A 50 -11.27 2.25 -0.74
N TYR A 51 -11.23 1.11 -0.05
CA TYR A 51 -12.44 0.45 0.44
C TYR A 51 -13.24 1.34 1.40
N ARG A 52 -12.57 1.97 2.36
CA ARG A 52 -13.22 2.90 3.30
C ARG A 52 -13.89 4.07 2.58
N THR A 53 -13.19 4.68 1.62
CA THR A 53 -13.74 5.81 0.85
C THR A 53 -14.91 5.38 -0.01
N PHE A 54 -14.83 4.22 -0.67
CA PHE A 54 -15.93 3.68 -1.46
C PHE A 54 -17.20 3.54 -0.61
N TYR A 55 -17.12 2.81 0.51
CA TYR A 55 -18.29 2.56 1.36
C TYR A 55 -18.76 3.77 2.16
N SER A 56 -17.92 4.80 2.34
CA SER A 56 -18.34 6.01 3.07
C SER A 56 -19.45 6.81 2.36
N LYS A 57 -19.60 6.63 1.04
CA LYS A 57 -20.59 7.35 0.21
C LYS A 57 -21.41 6.39 -0.66
N TYR A 58 -21.30 5.09 -0.44
CA TYR A 58 -21.95 4.08 -1.27
C TYR A 58 -23.44 3.99 -0.91
N ASP A 59 -24.30 4.30 -1.86
CA ASP A 59 -25.74 4.02 -1.77
C ASP A 59 -26.03 2.72 -2.53
N PRO A 60 -26.42 1.63 -1.83
CA PRO A 60 -26.68 0.35 -2.45
C PRO A 60 -27.87 0.38 -3.40
N LEU A 61 -28.88 1.23 -3.16
CA LEU A 61 -30.07 1.28 -4.01
C LEU A 61 -29.78 2.02 -5.32
N ASP A 62 -29.01 3.11 -5.27
CA ASP A 62 -28.56 3.81 -6.47
C ASP A 62 -27.65 2.93 -7.35
N ALA A 63 -26.76 2.15 -6.73
CA ALA A 63 -25.92 1.18 -7.45
C ALA A 63 -26.74 0.04 -8.07
N PHE A 64 -27.74 -0.46 -7.34
CA PHE A 64 -28.66 -1.49 -7.84
C PHE A 64 -29.49 -0.99 -9.02
N ASP A 65 -30.03 0.22 -8.95
CA ASP A 65 -30.79 0.83 -10.05
C ASP A 65 -29.93 1.00 -11.30
N ARG A 66 -28.65 1.38 -11.16
CA ARG A 66 -27.68 1.41 -12.27
C ARG A 66 -27.43 0.03 -12.87
N MET A 67 -27.36 -1.02 -12.04
CA MET A 67 -27.18 -2.39 -12.53
C MET A 67 -28.43 -2.92 -13.24
N MET A 68 -29.62 -2.64 -12.71
CA MET A 68 -30.90 -3.03 -13.30
C MET A 68 -31.16 -2.29 -14.61
N SER A 69 -30.98 -0.96 -14.63
CA SER A 69 -31.12 -0.15 -15.85
C SER A 69 -30.08 -0.50 -16.91
N GLY A 70 -28.88 -0.90 -16.48
CA GLY A 70 -27.85 -1.43 -17.37
C GLY A 70 -28.11 -2.84 -17.91
N GLY A 71 -29.19 -3.51 -17.46
CA GLY A 71 -29.56 -4.85 -17.92
C GLY A 71 -28.60 -5.95 -17.47
N TYR A 72 -27.79 -5.71 -16.44
CA TYR A 72 -26.82 -6.70 -15.93
C TYR A 72 -27.47 -7.81 -15.10
N LEU A 73 -28.73 -7.64 -14.69
CA LEU A 73 -29.44 -8.56 -13.81
C LEU A 73 -30.48 -9.35 -14.61
N SER A 74 -30.27 -10.66 -14.77
CA SER A 74 -31.26 -11.56 -15.39
C SER A 74 -32.53 -11.72 -14.53
N SER A 75 -32.38 -11.63 -13.21
CA SER A 75 -33.48 -11.71 -12.24
C SER A 75 -34.34 -10.44 -12.18
N CYS A 76 -33.80 -9.31 -12.66
CA CYS A 76 -34.45 -8.00 -12.61
C CYS A 76 -34.25 -7.30 -13.95
N PRO A 77 -35.05 -7.65 -14.97
CA PRO A 77 -34.90 -7.07 -16.30
C PRO A 77 -35.10 -5.55 -16.28
N PRO A 78 -34.43 -4.82 -17.18
CA PRO A 78 -34.49 -3.36 -17.23
C PRO A 78 -35.96 -2.90 -17.35
N GLY A 79 -36.42 -2.13 -16.36
CA GLY A 79 -37.80 -1.66 -16.27
C GLY A 79 -38.72 -2.38 -15.27
N SER A 80 -38.25 -3.46 -14.61
CA SER A 80 -39.02 -4.15 -13.55
C SER A 80 -38.86 -3.53 -12.15
N GLY A 81 -38.07 -2.47 -12.02
CA GLY A 81 -37.79 -1.78 -10.75
C GLY A 81 -38.83 -0.70 -10.42
N PRO A 82 -38.91 -0.28 -9.14
CA PRO A 82 -39.78 0.81 -8.73
C PRO A 82 -39.43 2.08 -9.52
N LYS A 83 -40.40 2.69 -10.20
CA LYS A 83 -40.25 3.99 -10.85
C LYS A 83 -39.83 5.00 -9.78
N LYS A 84 -38.61 5.55 -9.88
CA LYS A 84 -38.21 6.73 -9.13
C LYS A 84 -39.13 7.87 -9.57
N ASP A 85 -40.12 8.20 -8.74
CA ASP A 85 -40.87 9.44 -8.89
C ASP A 85 -39.88 10.60 -8.77
N ASP A 86 -39.73 11.36 -9.85
CA ASP A 86 -39.04 12.66 -9.87
C ASP A 86 -39.77 13.66 -8.96
N LYS A 87 -39.62 13.49 -7.64
CA LYS A 87 -40.11 14.43 -6.61
C LYS A 87 -38.96 14.84 -5.72
N LYS A 88 -37.97 15.51 -6.30
CA LYS A 88 -37.05 16.31 -5.47
C LYS A 88 -36.49 17.55 -6.17
N ASP A 89 -37.37 18.32 -6.83
CA ASP A 89 -37.05 19.71 -7.21
C ASP A 89 -38.29 20.61 -7.17
N LYS A 90 -38.96 20.70 -6.02
CA LYS A 90 -39.94 21.77 -5.73
C LYS A 90 -39.99 22.13 -4.24
N LYS A 91 -38.97 22.87 -3.78
CA LYS A 91 -39.05 23.88 -2.70
C LYS A 91 -37.72 24.67 -2.70
N LYS A 92 -37.52 25.60 -3.63
CA LYS A 92 -37.85 27.05 -3.61
C LYS A 92 -37.40 27.80 -2.34
N LYS A 93 -36.54 28.78 -2.62
CA LYS A 93 -36.27 30.07 -1.95
C LYS A 93 -35.51 30.06 -0.64
#